data_AF-W2QNF0-F1
#
_entry.id   AF-W2QNF0-F1
#
_cell.length_a   1.000
_cell.length_b   1.000
_cell.length_c   1.000
_cell.angle_alpha   90.00
_cell.angle_beta   90.00
_cell.angle_gamma   90.00
#
_symmetry.space_group_name_H-M   'P 1'
#
loop_
_entity.id
_entity.type
_entity.pdbx_description
1 polymer ?
#
loop_
_entity_poly.entity_id
_entity_poly.type
_entity_poly.pdbx_seq_one_letter_code
_entity_poly.pdbx_strand_id
1 'polypeptide(L)'
;MASLRLRSSNSATSPVPASPQPYIGVSTPKGPPSEGSVKTDIPAPRLTLEWQSLQLQVTVQNAKEMEQKTILESMSGVARPGELLVVMGPSGAGKSSLLDCISGRNNAI
;
A
#
# COMPACT_ATOMS: atom_id res chain seq x y z
N MET A 1 -28.98 33.86 -25.04
CA MET A 1 -28.89 33.00 -23.83
C MET A 1 -29.05 31.55 -24.27
N ALA A 2 -28.29 30.64 -23.62
CA ALA A 2 -28.23 29.18 -23.82
C ALA A 2 -27.54 28.71 -25.12
N SER A 3 -26.76 27.63 -25.19
CA SER A 3 -26.01 26.80 -24.23
C SER A 3 -25.11 25.91 -25.10
N LEU A 4 -23.78 26.03 -25.00
CA LEU A 4 -22.86 25.15 -25.74
C LEU A 4 -22.36 24.04 -24.82
N ARG A 5 -23.01 22.87 -24.88
CA ARG A 5 -22.50 21.66 -24.23
C ARG A 5 -21.40 21.06 -25.10
N LEU A 6 -20.14 21.25 -24.73
CA LEU A 6 -19.06 20.45 -25.28
C LEU A 6 -19.07 19.06 -24.64
N ARG A 7 -19.29 18.07 -25.51
CA ARG A 7 -19.11 16.65 -25.27
C ARG A 7 -17.61 16.37 -25.49
N SER A 8 -16.86 16.07 -24.43
CA SER A 8 -15.52 15.51 -24.57
C SER A 8 -15.44 14.24 -23.75
N SER A 9 -15.49 13.14 -24.48
CA SER A 9 -15.23 11.77 -24.05
C SER A 9 -13.83 11.65 -23.47
N ASN A 10 -13.71 11.06 -22.28
CA ASN A 10 -12.55 10.27 -21.90
C ASN A 10 -12.98 9.18 -20.93
N SER A 11 -13.51 8.09 -21.49
CA SER A 11 -13.66 6.81 -20.81
C SER A 11 -12.31 6.09 -20.84
N ALA A 12 -11.44 6.39 -19.87
CA ALA A 12 -10.31 5.53 -19.57
C ALA A 12 -10.81 4.35 -18.71
N THR A 13 -11.56 3.44 -19.34
CA THR A 13 -11.91 2.16 -18.76
C THR A 13 -10.67 1.28 -18.81
N SER A 14 -9.90 1.27 -17.72
CA SER A 14 -8.86 0.24 -17.53
C SER A 14 -9.56 -1.10 -17.25
N PRO A 15 -9.20 -2.20 -17.94
CA PRO A 15 -9.84 -3.49 -17.72
C PRO A 15 -9.55 -3.96 -16.29
N VAL A 16 -10.60 -4.07 -15.48
CA VAL A 16 -10.56 -4.62 -14.13
C VAL A 16 -10.18 -6.11 -14.22
N PRO A 17 -9.06 -6.58 -13.63
CA PRO A 17 -8.81 -8.01 -13.52
C PRO A 17 -9.76 -8.64 -12.49
N ALA A 18 -10.28 -9.81 -12.85
CA ALA A 18 -11.36 -10.55 -12.19
C ALA A 18 -10.96 -11.22 -10.85
N SER A 19 -10.45 -10.45 -9.89
CA SER A 19 -10.26 -10.91 -8.51
C SER A 19 -10.66 -9.80 -7.55
N PRO A 20 -11.35 -10.09 -6.43
CA PRO A 20 -11.63 -9.09 -5.40
C PRO A 20 -10.31 -8.60 -4.81
N GLN A 21 -9.83 -7.46 -5.29
CA GLN A 21 -8.64 -6.81 -4.74
C GLN A 21 -9.05 -6.24 -3.37
N PRO A 22 -8.40 -6.63 -2.26
CA PRO A 22 -8.76 -6.18 -0.90
C PRO A 22 -8.34 -4.73 -0.63
N TYR A 23 -7.99 -3.95 -1.66
CA TYR A 23 -7.49 -2.60 -1.55
C TYR A 23 -8.25 -1.64 -2.48
N ILE A 24 -8.41 -0.40 -2.01
CA ILE A 24 -8.95 0.70 -2.80
C ILE A 24 -7.81 1.50 -3.41
N GLY A 25 -7.80 1.63 -4.73
CA GLY A 25 -6.87 2.52 -5.43
C GLY A 25 -7.36 3.96 -5.31
N VAL A 26 -6.68 4.78 -4.51
CA VAL A 26 -6.97 6.22 -4.42
C VAL A 26 -5.95 6.97 -5.25
N SER A 27 -6.42 7.87 -6.12
CA SER A 27 -5.52 8.77 -6.84
C SER A 27 -4.84 9.72 -5.85
N THR A 28 -3.51 9.76 -5.89
CA THR A 28 -2.71 10.68 -5.08
C THR A 28 -3.23 12.12 -5.27
N PRO A 29 -3.62 12.85 -4.21
CA PRO A 29 -4.03 14.23 -4.31
C PRO A 29 -2.89 15.04 -4.93
N LYS A 30 -3.10 15.56 -6.14
CA LYS A 30 -2.22 16.57 -6.71
C LYS A 30 -2.46 17.81 -5.86
N GLY A 31 -1.44 18.26 -5.12
CA GLY A 31 -1.50 19.54 -4.43
C GLY A 31 -1.92 20.66 -5.40
N PRO A 32 -2.43 21.79 -4.90
CA PRO A 32 -2.59 22.96 -5.75
C PRO A 32 -1.25 23.23 -6.46
N PRO A 33 -1.26 23.71 -7.72
CA PRO A 33 -0.03 24.06 -8.40
C PRO A 33 0.61 25.25 -7.67
N SER A 34 1.37 25.00 -6.60
CA SER A 34 2.32 25.95 -6.09
C SER A 34 3.45 26.01 -7.11
N GLU A 35 3.89 27.22 -7.44
CA GLU A 35 5.03 27.57 -8.31
C GLU A 35 6.39 27.11 -7.76
N GLY A 36 6.42 25.91 -7.21
CA GLY A 36 7.57 25.21 -6.68
C GLY A 36 7.26 23.73 -6.71
N SER A 37 6.87 23.20 -7.88
CA SER A 37 7.14 21.80 -8.14
C SER A 37 8.63 21.63 -7.92
N VAL A 38 9.01 21.08 -6.77
CA VAL A 38 10.36 20.59 -6.54
C VAL A 38 10.56 19.59 -7.67
N LYS A 39 11.25 20.04 -8.71
CA LYS A 39 11.80 19.17 -9.73
C LYS A 39 12.84 18.36 -8.99
N THR A 40 12.42 17.25 -8.41
CA THR A 40 13.34 16.19 -8.07
C THR A 40 13.81 15.64 -9.40
N ASP A 41 14.75 16.32 -10.04
CA ASP A 41 15.52 15.84 -11.21
C ASP A 41 16.47 14.71 -10.80
N ILE A 42 16.27 14.14 -9.61
CA ILE A 42 16.83 12.86 -9.22
C ILE A 42 16.09 11.83 -10.09
N PRO A 43 16.77 11.06 -10.95
CA PRO A 43 16.19 9.89 -11.59
C PRO A 43 15.89 8.86 -10.50
N ALA A 44 14.83 9.08 -9.72
CA ALA A 44 14.39 8.15 -8.71
C ALA A 44 13.87 6.93 -9.47
N PRO A 45 14.45 5.74 -9.25
CA PRO A 45 13.95 4.53 -9.88
C PRO A 45 12.47 4.41 -9.51
N ARG A 46 11.62 4.21 -10.52
CA ARG A 46 10.22 3.84 -10.31
C ARG A 46 10.21 2.41 -9.76
N LEU A 47 10.42 2.28 -8.45
CA LEU A 47 10.47 1.00 -7.76
C LEU A 47 9.06 0.55 -7.36
N THR A 48 8.67 -0.63 -7.84
CA THR A 48 7.49 -1.33 -7.32
C THR A 48 7.93 -2.17 -6.14
N LEU A 49 7.29 -2.00 -5.00
CA LEU A 49 7.52 -2.81 -3.82
C LEU A 49 6.43 -3.88 -3.75
N GLU A 50 6.82 -5.15 -3.68
CA GLU A 50 5.91 -6.29 -3.66
C GLU A 50 6.29 -7.20 -2.49
N TRP A 51 5.28 -7.76 -1.82
CA TRP A 51 5.45 -8.80 -0.82
C TRP A 51 4.43 -9.90 -1.07
N GLN A 52 4.83 -11.15 -0.86
CA GLN A 52 4.02 -12.33 -1.13
C GLN A 52 4.09 -13.27 0.06
N SER A 53 2.92 -13.75 0.50
CA SER A 53 2.76 -14.75 1.55
C SER A 53 3.57 -14.49 2.82
N LEU A 54 3.73 -13.21 3.19
CA LEU A 54 4.56 -12.77 4.32
C LEU A 54 3.95 -13.26 5.63
N GLN A 55 4.71 -14.04 6.40
CA GLN A 55 4.30 -14.54 7.70
C GLN A 55 5.23 -14.02 8.80
N LEU A 56 4.64 -13.61 9.92
CA LEU A 56 5.40 -13.23 11.10
C LEU A 56 4.85 -13.95 12.32
N GLN A 57 5.71 -14.72 12.97
CA GLN A 57 5.43 -15.41 14.21
C GLN A 57 6.43 -14.99 15.28
N VAL A 58 5.95 -14.78 16.49
CA VAL A 58 6.77 -14.42 17.64
C VAL A 58 6.53 -15.41 18.77
N THR A 59 7.60 -15.81 19.45
CA THR A 59 7.49 -16.63 20.65
C THR A 59 7.36 -15.72 21.85
N VAL A 60 6.26 -15.84 22.58
CA VAL A 60 5.97 -15.07 23.79
C VAL A 60 6.22 -15.97 25.00
N GLN A 61 7.02 -15.50 25.95
CA GLN A 61 7.17 -16.15 27.25
C GLN A 61 6.00 -15.78 28.15
N ASN A 62 5.11 -16.72 28.40
CA ASN A 62 4.16 -16.64 29.49
C ASN A 62 4.70 -17.37 30.73
N ALA A 63 4.21 -17.02 31.91
CA ALA A 63 4.79 -17.40 33.22
C ALA A 63 5.05 -18.91 33.46
N LYS A 64 4.57 -19.81 32.59
CA LYS A 64 4.84 -21.24 32.65
C LYS A 64 5.19 -21.90 31.31
N GLU A 65 4.97 -21.24 30.17
CA GLU A 65 5.11 -21.87 28.84
C GLU A 65 5.53 -20.87 27.75
N MET A 66 6.23 -21.38 26.74
CA MET A 66 6.57 -20.66 25.51
C MET A 66 5.41 -20.82 24.53
N GLU A 67 4.71 -19.73 24.20
CA GLU A 67 3.60 -19.75 23.24
C GLU A 67 4.04 -19.09 21.92
N GLN A 68 3.78 -19.75 20.80
CA GLN A 68 4.02 -19.19 19.47
C GLN A 68 2.77 -18.44 19.01
N LYS A 69 2.91 -17.14 18.78
CA LYS A 69 1.84 -16.26 18.34
C LYS A 69 2.08 -15.77 16.92
N THR A 70 1.13 -16.05 16.03
CA THR A 70 1.11 -15.48 14.68
C THR A 70 0.64 -14.03 14.75
N ILE A 71 1.46 -13.10 14.24
CA ILE A 71 1.17 -11.67 14.15
C ILE A 71 0.67 -11.29 12.75
N LEU A 72 1.29 -11.86 11.72
CA LEU A 72 0.91 -11.68 10.32
C LEU A 72 0.73 -13.05 9.68
N GLU A 73 -0.39 -13.24 8.99
CA GLU A 73 -0.75 -14.50 8.36
C GLU A 73 -0.91 -14.29 6.85
N SER A 74 0.05 -14.81 6.08
CA SER A 74 0.04 -14.85 4.62
C SER A 74 -0.30 -13.51 3.94
N MET A 75 0.35 -12.43 4.37
CA MET A 75 0.09 -11.11 3.84
C MET A 75 0.74 -10.94 2.46
N SER A 76 -0.03 -10.49 1.48
CA SER A 76 0.46 -10.20 0.12
C SER A 76 -0.01 -8.83 -0.35
N GLY A 77 0.78 -8.14 -1.15
CA GLY A 77 0.41 -6.84 -1.69
C GLY A 77 1.50 -6.18 -2.51
N VAL A 78 1.15 -5.05 -3.11
CA VAL A 78 2.01 -4.29 -4.03
C VAL A 78 1.82 -2.79 -3.79
N ALA A 79 2.93 -2.06 -3.77
CA ALA A 79 2.98 -0.61 -3.76
C ALA A 79 3.68 -0.12 -5.03
N ARG A 80 2.93 0.52 -5.92
CA ARG A 80 3.44 0.99 -7.21
C ARG A 80 3.91 2.45 -7.13
N PRO A 81 4.88 2.83 -7.97
CA PRO A 81 5.32 4.22 -8.09
C PRO A 81 4.16 5.17 -8.41
N GLY A 82 4.02 6.23 -7.62
CA GLY A 82 3.02 7.28 -7.83
C GLY A 82 1.65 7.02 -7.18
N GLU A 83 1.48 5.92 -6.46
CA GLU A 83 0.28 5.60 -5.69
C GLU A 83 0.50 5.88 -4.19
N LEU A 84 -0.56 6.29 -3.49
CA LEU A 84 -0.58 6.39 -2.03
C LEU A 84 -1.18 5.10 -1.45
N LEU A 85 -0.34 4.24 -0.89
CA LEU A 85 -0.78 3.06 -0.15
C LEU A 85 -0.99 3.41 1.33
N VAL A 86 -2.14 3.03 1.89
CA VAL A 86 -2.47 3.26 3.30
C VAL A 86 -2.78 1.91 3.97
N VAL A 87 -2.04 1.58 5.03
CA VAL A 87 -2.30 0.41 5.88
C VAL A 87 -3.14 0.85 7.08
N MET A 88 -4.38 0.36 7.18
CA MET A 88 -5.33 0.72 8.24
C MET A 88 -5.80 -0.50 9.03
N GLY A 89 -6.24 -0.29 10.27
CA GLY A 89 -6.72 -1.35 11.15
C GLY A 89 -6.62 -0.99 12.64
N PRO A 90 -7.28 -1.75 13.53
CA PRO A 90 -7.31 -1.49 14.96
C PRO A 90 -5.92 -1.56 15.61
N SER A 91 -5.80 -1.07 16.83
CA SER A 91 -4.56 -1.23 17.61
C SER A 91 -4.25 -2.71 17.81
N GLY A 92 -3.00 -3.12 17.65
CA GLY A 92 -2.58 -4.53 17.77
C GLY A 92 -2.78 -5.39 16.51
N ALA A 93 -3.35 -4.87 15.41
CA ALA A 93 -3.57 -5.63 14.17
C ALA A 93 -2.29 -5.96 13.36
N GLY A 94 -1.09 -5.64 13.85
CA GLY A 94 0.16 -5.94 13.15
C GLY A 94 0.61 -4.94 12.08
N LYS A 95 0.00 -3.74 11.98
CA LYS A 95 0.36 -2.73 10.96
C LYS A 95 1.86 -2.35 10.98
N SER A 96 2.38 -1.98 12.14
CA SER A 96 3.80 -1.65 12.29
C SER A 96 4.67 -2.87 12.02
N SER A 97 4.23 -4.05 12.47
CA SER A 97 4.93 -5.31 12.19
C SER A 97 5.02 -5.62 10.69
N LEU A 98 3.97 -5.32 9.91
CA LEU A 98 4.01 -5.46 8.45
C LEU A 98 5.04 -4.51 7.83
N LEU A 99 5.08 -3.25 8.27
CA LEU A 99 6.07 -2.28 7.81
C LEU A 99 7.50 -2.67 8.21
N ASP A 100 7.70 -3.24 9.40
CA ASP A 100 9.00 -3.73 9.86
C ASP A 100 9.49 -4.91 9.02
N CYS A 101 8.58 -5.81 8.60
CA CYS A 101 8.93 -6.92 7.71
C CYS A 101 9.26 -6.43 6.30
N ILE A 102 8.44 -5.55 5.74
CA ILE A 102 8.67 -4.97 4.40
C ILE A 102 9.95 -4.14 4.35
N SER A 103 10.29 -3.44 5.43
CA SER A 103 11.55 -2.67 5.54
C SER A 103 12.79 -3.52 5.81
N GLY A 104 12.64 -4.84 5.96
CA GLY A 104 13.74 -5.76 6.25
C GLY A 104 14.29 -5.62 7.68
N ARG A 105 13.58 -4.94 8.59
CA ARG A 105 13.98 -4.83 10.01
C ARG A 105 13.69 -6.10 10.79
N ASN A 106 12.68 -6.86 10.35
CA ASN A 106 12.32 -8.13 10.94
C ASN A 106 12.31 -9.22 9.87
N ASN A 107 12.79 -10.42 10.22
CA ASN A 107 12.84 -11.55 9.31
C ASN A 107 11.46 -12.23 9.30
N ALA A 108 10.61 -11.83 8.34
CA ALA A 108 9.40 -12.57 8.03
C ALA A 108 9.74 -13.83 7.24
N ILE A 109 8.96 -14.89 7.49
CA ILE A 109 9.13 -16.22 6.88
C ILE A 109 8.16 -16.34 5.70
#